data_AF-A0A1E5FTF7-F1
#
_entry.id   AF-A0A1E5FTF7-F1
#
_cell.length_a   1.000
_cell.length_b   1.000
_cell.length_c   1.000
_cell.angle_alpha   90.00
_cell.angle_beta   90.00
_cell.angle_gamma   90.00
#
_symmetry.space_group_name_H-M   'P 1'
#
loop_
_entity.id
_entity.type
_entity.pdbx_description
1 polymer ?
#
loop_
_entity_poly.entity_id
_entity_poly.type
_entity_poly.pdbx_seq_one_letter_code
_entity_poly.pdbx_strand_id
1 'polypeptide(L)'
;MLKIEVFKEDVRVTPRTMPGKDGKPPRTIYEQDAYVHLQGRFPTLTKVQLEEGQPPYEAGFYTFHSSSYIVNNFGTVELKKYGKIITPMEVEL
;
A
#
# COMPACT_ATOMS: atom_id res chain seq x y z
N MET A 1 -11.78 -11.14 0.12
CA MET A 1 -10.75 -10.18 0.57
C MET A 1 -10.78 -8.94 -0.32
N LEU A 2 -10.29 -7.78 0.13
CA LEU A 2 -10.25 -6.58 -0.73
C LEU A 2 -9.18 -6.77 -1.82
N LYS A 3 -9.59 -6.71 -3.09
CA LYS A 3 -8.71 -6.94 -4.24
C LYS A 3 -7.93 -5.66 -4.58
N ILE A 4 -6.61 -5.81 -4.60
CA ILE A 4 -5.64 -4.79 -5.00
C ILE A 4 -4.89 -5.33 -6.21
N GLU A 5 -4.62 -4.50 -7.20
CA GLU A 5 -3.92 -4.88 -8.42
C GLU A 5 -2.71 -3.98 -8.65
N VAL A 6 -1.59 -4.60 -8.97
CA VAL A 6 -0.40 -3.92 -9.49
C VAL A 6 -0.33 -4.23 -10.98
N PHE A 7 -0.41 -3.20 -11.82
CA PHE A 7 -0.23 -3.37 -13.27
C PHE A 7 1.25 -3.46 -13.62
N LYS A 8 1.55 -4.06 -14.78
CA LYS A 8 2.93 -4.25 -15.27
C LYS A 8 3.68 -2.93 -15.41
N GLU A 9 2.98 -1.88 -15.83
CA GLU A 9 3.50 -0.53 -16.01
C GLU A 9 3.86 0.15 -14.67
N ASP A 10 3.32 -0.37 -13.57
CA ASP A 10 3.48 0.17 -12.22
C ASP A 10 4.38 -0.70 -11.33
N VAL A 11 5.12 -1.66 -11.91
CA VAL A 11 6.21 -2.39 -11.24
C VAL A 11 7.45 -1.49 -11.15
N ARG A 12 7.35 -0.46 -10.32
CA ARG A 12 8.39 0.56 -10.11
C ARG A 12 8.22 1.23 -8.75
N VAL A 13 9.34 1.69 -8.21
CA VAL A 13 9.36 2.48 -6.99
C VAL A 13 9.41 3.96 -7.33
N THR A 14 8.52 4.74 -6.72
CA THR A 14 8.51 6.19 -6.78
C THR A 14 8.97 6.77 -5.44
N PRO A 15 10.21 7.26 -5.33
CA PRO A 15 10.67 7.94 -4.14
C PRO A 15 10.05 9.34 -4.05
N ARG A 16 9.65 9.75 -2.85
CA ARG A 16 9.22 11.11 -2.54
C ARG A 16 9.89 11.62 -1.29
N THR A 17 10.68 12.68 -1.42
CA THR A 17 11.28 13.35 -0.26
C THR A 17 10.29 14.33 0.33
N MET A 18 9.89 14.08 1.57
CA MET A 18 9.13 15.02 2.36
C MET A 18 10.07 15.95 3.11
N PRO A 19 9.86 17.28 3.06
CA PRO A 19 10.63 18.20 3.87
C PRO A 19 10.45 17.87 5.36
N GLY A 20 11.52 18.04 6.12
CA GLY A 20 11.48 17.94 7.57
C GLY A 20 10.55 19.00 8.17
N LYS A 21 9.96 18.70 9.32
CA LYS A 21 9.16 19.65 10.10
C LYS A 21 9.60 19.62 11.56
N ASP A 22 9.54 20.76 12.23
CA ASP A 22 9.81 20.90 13.67
C ASP A 22 11.22 20.41 14.06
N GLY A 23 12.22 20.82 13.27
CA GLY A 23 13.65 20.48 13.50
C GLY A 23 14.04 19.05 13.10
N LYS A 24 13.11 18.25 12.59
CA LYS A 24 13.40 16.89 12.11
C LYS A 24 14.06 16.94 10.72
N PRO A 25 14.97 16.01 10.40
CA PRO A 25 15.55 15.93 9.07
C PRO A 25 14.47 15.59 8.02
N PRO A 26 14.69 15.94 6.73
CA PRO A 26 13.89 15.42 5.63
C PRO A 26 13.84 13.90 5.64
N ARG A 27 12.73 13.34 5.18
CA ARG A 27 12.57 11.89 5.05
C ARG A 27 12.15 11.53 3.63
N THR A 28 12.74 10.48 3.09
CA THR A 28 12.28 9.89 1.85
C THR A 28 11.28 8.79 2.17
N ILE A 29 10.16 8.77 1.47
CA ILE A 29 9.24 7.64 1.45
C ILE A 29 9.30 6.99 0.07
N TYR A 30 9.19 5.68 0.04
CA TYR A 30 9.17 4.89 -1.19
C TYR A 30 7.74 4.40 -1.38
N GLU A 31 7.16 4.71 -2.53
CA GLU A 31 5.76 4.37 -2.83
C GLU A 31 5.68 3.68 -4.19
N GLN A 32 4.64 2.88 -4.38
CA GLN A 32 4.30 2.26 -5.65
C GLN A 32 2.81 2.46 -5.93
N ASP A 33 2.47 2.63 -7.21
CA ASP A 33 1.09 2.71 -7.66
C ASP A 33 0.44 1.33 -7.68
N ALA A 34 -0.76 1.25 -7.13
CA ALA A 34 -1.61 0.07 -7.13
C ALA A 34 -3.07 0.50 -7.23
N TYR A 35 -3.98 -0.43 -7.50
CA TYR A 35 -5.36 -0.12 -7.79
C TYR A 35 -6.31 -0.98 -6.97
N VAL A 36 -7.19 -0.34 -6.22
CA VAL A 36 -8.15 -1.03 -5.35
C VAL A 36 -9.49 -1.20 -6.08
N HIS A 37 -10.01 -2.42 -6.07
CA HIS A 37 -11.30 -2.77 -6.67
C HIS A 37 -12.43 -2.59 -5.65
N LEU A 38 -13.07 -1.42 -5.64
CA LEU A 38 -14.11 -1.04 -4.66
C LEU A 38 -15.55 -1.19 -5.19
N GLN A 39 -15.82 -2.19 -6.04
CA GLN A 39 -17.13 -2.41 -6.70
C GLN A 39 -17.63 -1.23 -7.56
N GLY A 40 -16.77 -0.24 -7.83
CA GLY A 40 -17.02 0.81 -8.81
C GLY A 40 -16.80 0.31 -10.24
N ARG A 41 -17.08 1.18 -11.22
CA ARG A 41 -16.87 0.86 -12.64
C ARG A 41 -15.41 0.56 -12.99
N PHE A 42 -14.47 1.20 -12.29
CA PHE A 42 -13.04 1.05 -12.53
C PHE A 42 -12.28 0.93 -11.21
N PRO A 43 -11.11 0.27 -11.20
CA PRO A 43 -10.19 0.28 -10.07
C PRO A 43 -9.75 1.71 -9.74
N THR A 44 -9.58 2.02 -8.45
CA THR A 44 -9.15 3.34 -7.99
C THR A 44 -7.69 3.32 -7.60
N LEU A 45 -6.92 4.29 -8.09
CA LEU A 45 -5.50 4.45 -7.77
C LEU A 45 -5.29 4.60 -6.26
N THR A 46 -4.29 3.91 -5.75
CA THR A 46 -3.77 4.05 -4.39
C THR A 46 -2.24 3.96 -4.39
N LYS A 47 -1.62 4.45 -3.32
CA LYS A 47 -0.18 4.33 -3.09
C LYS A 47 0.06 3.27 -2.02
N VAL A 48 0.88 2.27 -2.33
CA VAL A 48 1.41 1.33 -1.32
C VAL A 48 2.81 1.77 -0.93
N GLN A 49 3.10 1.75 0.37
CA GLN A 49 4.43 2.09 0.88
C GLN A 49 5.36 0.88 0.78
N LEU A 50 6.61 1.16 0.45
CA LEU A 50 7.72 0.23 0.42
C LEU A 50 8.76 0.66 1.45
N GLU A 51 9.47 -0.32 2.01
CA GLU A 51 10.67 -0.06 2.80
C GLU A 51 11.83 0.42 1.89
N GLU A 52 12.80 1.13 2.47
CA GLU A 52 13.98 1.55 1.73
C GLU A 52 14.76 0.32 1.22
N GLY A 53 14.99 0.26 -0.09
CA GLY A 53 15.66 -0.87 -0.74
C GLY A 53 14.75 -2.08 -1.00
N GLN A 54 13.47 -2.04 -0.60
CA GLN A 54 12.52 -3.09 -0.97
C GLN A 54 12.25 -3.06 -2.49
N PRO A 55 12.34 -4.21 -3.19
CA PRO A 55 11.88 -4.31 -4.57
C PRO A 55 10.39 -3.93 -4.70
N PRO A 56 9.96 -3.37 -5.84
CA PRO A 56 8.54 -3.14 -6.06
C PRO A 56 7.78 -4.47 -6.01
N TYR A 57 6.51 -4.42 -5.63
CA TYR A 57 5.60 -5.54 -5.83
C TYR A 57 5.49 -5.82 -7.33
N GLU A 58 5.55 -7.09 -7.69
CA GLU A 58 5.38 -7.54 -9.07
C GLU A 58 3.93 -7.33 -9.54
N ALA A 59 3.73 -7.43 -10.86
CA ALA A 59 2.39 -7.35 -11.42
C ALA A 59 1.52 -8.52 -10.94
N GLY A 60 0.31 -8.24 -10.48
CA GLY A 60 -0.57 -9.28 -9.96
C GLY A 60 -1.65 -8.78 -9.02
N PHE A 61 -2.37 -9.74 -8.42
CA PHE A 61 -3.43 -9.48 -7.46
C PHE A 61 -2.95 -9.69 -6.03
N TYR A 62 -3.31 -8.74 -5.19
CA TYR A 62 -2.91 -8.63 -3.80
C TYR A 62 -4.11 -8.31 -2.92
N THR A 63 -3.91 -8.44 -1.62
CA THR A 63 -4.79 -7.90 -0.59
C THR A 63 -3.97 -7.31 0.55
N PHE A 64 -4.60 -6.57 1.47
CA PHE A 64 -3.89 -6.09 2.65
C PHE A 64 -3.53 -7.27 3.57
N HIS A 65 -2.26 -7.35 3.96
CA HIS A 65 -1.83 -8.28 5.00
C HIS A 65 -2.53 -7.94 6.33
N SER A 66 -2.81 -8.94 7.17
CA SER A 66 -3.53 -8.77 8.44
C SER A 66 -2.85 -7.77 9.39
N SER A 67 -1.52 -7.66 9.35
CA SER A 67 -0.75 -6.66 10.10
C SER A 67 -1.03 -5.21 9.69
N SER A 68 -1.74 -4.98 8.58
CA SER A 68 -2.17 -3.65 8.15
C SER A 68 -3.42 -3.15 8.87
N TYR A 69 -4.07 -3.99 9.66
CA TYR A 69 -5.24 -3.65 10.45
C TYR A 69 -4.86 -3.41 11.92
N ILE A 70 -5.61 -2.54 12.58
CA ILE A 70 -5.50 -2.28 14.02
C ILE A 70 -6.90 -2.24 14.63
N VAL A 71 -6.97 -2.45 15.94
CA VAL A 71 -8.14 -2.10 16.75
C VAL A 71 -7.87 -0.71 17.31
N ASN A 72 -8.71 0.27 16.97
CA ASN A 72 -8.52 1.64 17.45
C ASN A 72 -8.94 1.79 18.92
N ASN A 73 -8.76 2.99 19.48
CA ASN A 73 -9.05 3.28 20.89
C ASN A 73 -10.53 3.09 21.29
N PHE A 74 -11.43 2.94 20.32
CA PHE A 74 -12.86 2.69 20.54
C PHE A 74 -13.24 1.21 20.34
N GLY A 75 -12.28 0.33 20.11
CA GLY A 75 -12.53 -1.10 19.88
C GLY A 75 -12.93 -1.47 18.44
N THR A 76 -12.90 -0.53 17.50
CA THR A 76 -13.27 -0.77 16.10
C THR A 76 -12.05 -1.19 15.28
N VAL A 77 -12.23 -2.16 14.36
CA VAL A 77 -11.19 -2.55 13.41
C VAL A 77 -11.07 -1.49 12.30
N GLU A 78 -9.86 -1.00 12.08
CA GLU A 78 -9.54 -0.05 11.01
C GLU A 78 -8.23 -0.40 10.30
N LEU A 79 -8.08 0.09 9.08
CA LEU A 79 -6.83 -0.02 8.34
C LEU A 79 -5.85 1.05 8.83
N LYS A 80 -4.58 0.68 9.02
CA LYS A 80 -3.53 1.61 9.44
C LYS A 80 -3.44 2.81 8.50
N LYS A 81 -3.24 3.99 9.07
CA LYS A 81 -2.98 5.22 8.31
C LYS A 81 -1.68 5.12 7.48
N TYR A 82 -0.62 4.53 8.03
CA TYR A 82 0.71 4.37 7.41
C TYR A 82 1.24 2.93 7.57
N GLY A 83 2.23 2.54 6.75
CA GLY A 83 2.87 1.23 6.88
C GLY A 83 1.94 0.06 6.56
N LYS A 84 1.06 0.23 5.57
CA LYS A 84 0.22 -0.85 5.04
C LYS A 84 1.07 -1.75 4.16
N ILE A 85 0.96 -3.06 4.36
CA ILE A 85 1.64 -4.10 3.59
C ILE A 85 0.59 -4.85 2.79
N ILE A 86 0.91 -5.16 1.53
CA ILE A 86 0.08 -6.01 0.70
C ILE A 86 0.73 -7.39 0.56
N THR A 87 -0.08 -8.43 0.48
CA THR A 87 0.33 -9.83 0.28
C THR A 87 -0.37 -10.38 -0.96
N PRO A 88 0.26 -11.29 -1.73
CA PRO A 88 -0.41 -11.94 -2.85
C PRO A 88 -1.77 -12.49 -2.43
N MET A 89 -2.79 -12.23 -3.24
CA MET A 89 -4.11 -12.78 -3.01
C MET A 89 -4.07 -14.25 -3.45
N GLU A 90 -4.37 -15.17 -2.54
CA GLU A 90 -4.56 -16.56 -2.91
C GLU A 90 -5.76 -16.64 -3.86
N VAL A 91 -5.55 -17.26 -5.03
CA VAL A 91 -6.64 -17.56 -5.94
C VAL A 91 -7.39 -18.73 -5.32
N GLU A 92 -8.64 -18.51 -4.91
CA GLU A 92 -9.54 -19.62 -4.57
C GLU A 92 -9.62 -20.51 -5.81
N LEU A 93 -9.04 -21.72 -5.72
CA LEU A 93 -9.09 -22.78 -6.74
C LEU A 93 -10.47 -23.42 -6.79
#